data_AF-A0A355W5Z9-F1
#
_entry.id   AF-A0A355W5Z9-F1
#
_cell.length_a   1.000
_cell.length_b   1.000
_cell.length_c   1.000
_cell.angle_alpha   90.00
_cell.angle_beta   90.00
_cell.angle_gamma   90.00
#
_symmetry.space_group_name_H-M   'P 1'
#
loop_
_entity.id
_entity.type
_entity.pdbx_description
1 polymer ?
#
loop_
_entity_poly.entity_id
_entity_poly.type
_entity_poly.pdbx_seq_one_letter_code
_entity_poly.pdbx_strand_id
1 'polypeptide(L)' 'MNYGSMTKNTIAQIKAAVGIKELSTGKSVIELHSKDESFHTRCLPELVVFPQSGHDVQKVIEIANEKKIPVTP' A
#
# COMPACT_ATOMS: atom_id res chain seq x y z
N MET A 1 -8.47 -12.40 -12.64
CA MET A 1 -7.07 -11.98 -12.51
C MET A 1 -6.55 -12.47 -11.16
N ASN A 2 -5.36 -13.05 -11.09
CA ASN A 2 -4.77 -13.51 -9.83
C ASN A 2 -3.79 -12.45 -9.32
N TYR A 3 -4.14 -11.80 -8.21
CA TYR A 3 -3.28 -10.85 -7.52
C TYR A 3 -2.44 -11.55 -6.44
N GLY A 4 -1.26 -11.00 -6.18
CA GLY A 4 -0.43 -11.40 -5.05
C GLY A 4 -1.01 -10.89 -3.72
N SER A 5 -0.62 -11.54 -2.62
CA SER A 5 -0.96 -11.10 -1.26
C SER A 5 0.19 -10.31 -0.64
N MET A 6 -0.12 -9.39 0.27
CA MET A 6 0.87 -8.59 0.98
C MET A 6 1.64 -9.42 2.02
N THR A 7 2.71 -10.08 1.57
CA THR A 7 3.60 -10.83 2.47
C THR A 7 4.52 -9.93 3.29
N LYS A 8 5.03 -10.42 4.42
CA LYS A 8 6.04 -9.71 5.24
C LYS A 8 7.28 -9.32 4.43
N ASN A 9 7.68 -10.15 3.47
CA ASN A 9 8.81 -9.86 2.58
C ASN A 9 8.51 -8.66 1.67
N THR A 10 7.31 -8.60 1.10
CA THR A 10 6.87 -7.46 0.27
C THR A 10 6.85 -6.17 1.09
N ILE A 11 6.29 -6.20 2.31
CA ILE A 11 6.27 -5.04 3.20
C ILE A 11 7.71 -4.59 3.52
N ALA A 12 8.64 -5.52 3.76
CA ALA A 12 10.03 -5.20 4.00
C ALA A 12 10.72 -4.57 2.77
N GLN A 13 10.41 -5.03 1.56
CA GLN A 13 10.92 -4.44 0.31
C GLN A 13 10.42 -3.01 0.12
N ILE A 14 9.11 -2.78 0.27
CA ILE A 14 8.52 -1.44 0.18
C ILE A 14 9.13 -0.52 1.24
N LYS A 15 9.26 -1.02 2.48
CA LYS A 15 9.91 -0.30 3.58
C LYS A 15 11.35 0.09 3.29
N ALA A 16 12.13 -0.79 2.66
CA ALA A 16 13.49 -0.48 2.24
C ALA A 16 13.53 0.55 1.10
N ALA A 17 12.51 0.57 0.24
CA ALA A 17 12.43 1.46 -0.91
C ALA A 17 12.12 2.92 -0.55
N VAL A 18 11.19 3.14 0.40
CA VAL A 18 10.67 4.48 0.76
C VAL A 18 10.95 4.91 2.20
N GLY A 19 11.37 3.98 3.07
CA GLY A 19 11.65 4.26 4.48
C GLY A 19 10.54 3.85 5.45
N ILE A 20 10.89 3.68 6.72
CA ILE A 20 9.98 3.16 7.77
C ILE A 20 8.86 4.12 8.16
N LYS A 21 9.10 5.43 8.10
CA LYS A 21 8.13 6.45 8.53
C LYS A 21 7.01 6.65 7.50
N GLU A 22 7.24 6.20 6.27
CA GLU A 22 6.38 6.44 5.12
C GLU A 22 5.39 5.28 4.85
N LEU A 23 5.11 4.44 5.84
CA LEU A 23 4.15 3.34 5.70
C LEU A 23 3.47 2.97 7.01
N SER A 24 2.24 2.44 6.90
CA SER A 24 1.45 2.00 8.05
C SER A 24 0.69 0.71 7.75
N THR A 25 0.77 -0.21 8.71
CA THR A 25 -0.12 -1.38 8.84
C THR A 25 -1.03 -1.25 10.06
N GLY A 26 -1.05 -0.06 10.68
CA GLY A 26 -1.84 0.21 11.88
C GLY A 26 -3.34 0.22 11.57
N LYS A 27 -4.12 -0.45 12.43
CA LYS A 27 -5.57 -0.62 12.24
C LYS A 27 -6.27 0.71 11.92
N SER A 28 -6.06 1.76 12.72
CA SER A 28 -6.72 3.05 12.51
C SER A 28 -6.44 3.67 11.13
N VAL A 29 -5.20 3.53 10.63
CA VAL A 29 -4.80 4.09 9.32
C VAL A 29 -5.40 3.28 8.18
N ILE A 30 -5.33 1.95 8.26
CA ILE A 30 -5.97 1.05 7.29
C ILE A 30 -7.47 1.32 7.25
N GLU A 31 -8.10 1.49 8.41
CA GLU A 31 -9.54 1.74 8.49
C GLU A 31 -9.92 3.08 7.85
N LEU A 32 -9.13 4.12 8.09
CA LEU A 32 -9.33 5.44 7.51
C LEU A 32 -9.25 5.43 5.97
N HIS A 33 -8.37 4.61 5.39
CA HIS A 33 -8.17 4.52 3.93
C HIS A 33 -9.01 3.41 3.28
N SER A 34 -9.96 2.81 4.00
CA SER A 34 -10.75 1.68 3.49
C SER A 34 -12.08 2.07 2.83
N LYS A 35 -12.47 3.34 2.95
CA LYS A 35 -13.77 3.83 2.47
C LYS A 35 -13.69 5.32 2.14
N ASP A 36 -14.37 5.72 1.09
CA ASP A 36 -14.64 7.12 0.75
C ASP A 36 -15.94 7.62 1.41
N GLU A 37 -16.44 8.77 0.95
CA GLU A 37 -17.67 9.39 1.45
C GLU A 37 -18.97 8.75 0.92
N SER A 38 -18.88 7.68 0.13
CA SER A 38 -20.04 7.02 -0.46
C SER A 38 -20.76 6.06 0.51
N PHE A 39 -21.86 5.46 0.05
CA PHE A 39 -22.55 4.38 0.76
C PHE A 39 -22.03 2.97 0.43
N HIS A 40 -20.95 2.85 -0.34
CA HIS A 40 -20.38 1.56 -0.70
C HIS A 40 -19.75 0.85 0.50
N THR A 41 -19.69 -0.49 0.41
CA THR A 41 -19.02 -1.33 1.42
C THR A 41 -17.52 -1.04 1.42
N ARG A 42 -16.93 -0.92 2.61
CA ARG A 42 -15.49 -0.68 2.79
C ARG A 42 -14.64 -1.84 2.26
N CYS A 43 -13.47 -1.53 1.71
CA CYS A 43 -12.44 -2.48 1.33
C CYS A 43 -11.15 -2.18 2.09
N LEU A 44 -10.68 -3.10 2.94
CA LEU A 44 -9.52 -2.86 3.81
C LEU A 44 -8.21 -3.07 3.03
N PRO A 45 -7.32 -2.05 2.95
CA PRO A 45 -5.97 -2.27 2.42
C PRO A 45 -5.11 -3.07 3.41
N GLU A 46 -4.11 -3.79 2.89
CA GLU A 46 -3.12 -4.51 3.72
C GLU A 46 -1.95 -3.59 4.17
N LEU A 47 -1.72 -2.49 3.45
CA LEU A 47 -0.65 -1.51 3.69
C LEU A 47 -1.07 -0.14 3.15
N VAL A 48 -0.77 0.92 3.90
CA VAL A 48 -0.85 2.31 3.42
C VAL A 48 0.57 2.87 3.34
N VAL A 49 0.88 3.57 2.25
CA VAL A 49 2.20 4.18 2.01
C VAL A 49 2.02 5.69 1.80
N PHE A 50 2.87 6.49 2.41
CA PHE A 50 2.87 7.96 2.34
C PHE A 50 4.14 8.44 1.60
N PRO A 51 4.22 8.29 0.27
CA PRO A 51 5.42 8.68 -0.47
C PRO A 51 5.68 10.19 -0.38
N GLN A 52 6.95 10.59 -0.25
CA GLN A 52 7.34 12.00 -0.12
C GLN A 52 7.83 12.61 -1.45
N SER A 53 8.05 11.78 -2.47
CA SER A 53 8.52 12.19 -3.78
C SER A 53 7.97 11.31 -4.90
N GLY A 54 8.01 11.81 -6.14
CA GLY A 54 7.64 11.01 -7.32
C GLY A 54 8.52 9.76 -7.51
N HIS A 55 9.77 9.82 -7.04
CA HIS A 55 10.67 8.66 -7.06
C HIS A 55 10.25 7.57 -6.06
N ASP A 56 9.68 7.95 -4.91
CA ASP A 56 9.10 6.99 -3.97
C ASP A 56 7.88 6.30 -4.56
N VAL A 57 7.00 7.08 -5.21
CA VAL A 57 5.84 6.54 -5.94
C VAL A 57 6.32 5.55 -7.01
N GLN A 58 7.31 5.93 -7.82
CA GLN A 58 7.86 5.07 -8.87
C GLN A 58 8.29 3.71 -8.30
N LYS A 59 9.10 3.69 -7.23
CA LYS A 59 9.57 2.44 -6.62
C LYS A 59 8.43 1.58 -6.08
N VAL A 60 7.44 2.18 -5.44
CA VAL A 60 6.28 1.44 -4.89
C VAL A 60 5.49 0.79 -6.02
N ILE A 61 5.24 1.52 -7.11
CA ILE A 61 4.51 1.01 -8.27
C ILE A 61 5.31 -0.10 -8.98
N GLU A 62 6.62 0.03 -9.13
CA GLU A 62 7.48 -1.03 -9.69
C GLU A 62 7.39 -2.33 -8.88
N ILE A 63 7.52 -2.26 -7.56
CA ILE A 63 7.40 -3.42 -6.66
C ILE A 63 5.98 -4.01 -6.73
N ALA A 64 4.95 -3.17 -6.68
CA ALA A 64 3.56 -3.61 -6.72
C ALA A 64 3.24 -4.32 -8.04
N ASN A 65 3.73 -3.82 -9.17
CA ASN A 65 3.55 -4.45 -10.48
C ASN A 65 4.26 -5.82 -10.55
N GLU A 66 5.51 -5.91 -10.10
CA GLU A 66 6.26 -7.18 -10.08
C GLU A 66 5.54 -8.25 -9.22
N LYS A 67 5.01 -7.84 -8.07
CA LYS A 67 4.30 -8.75 -7.15
C LYS A 67 2.81 -8.90 -7.46
N LYS A 68 2.31 -8.24 -8.51
CA LYS A 68 0.87 -8.18 -8.88
C LYS A 68 -0.02 -7.76 -7.71
N ILE A 69 0.34 -6.68 -7.03
CA ILE A 69 -0.41 -6.10 -5.92
C ILE A 69 -1.22 -4.92 -6.45
N PRO A 70 -2.55 -4.87 -6.21
CA PRO A 70 -3.36 -3.73 -6.61
C PRO A 70 -3.01 -2.50 -5.77
N VAL A 71 -3.04 -1.32 -6.40
CA VAL A 71 -2.75 -0.03 -5.77
C VAL A 71 -3.93 0.90 -6.01
N THR A 72 -4.34 1.62 -4.96
CA THR A 72 -5.30 2.73 -5.03
C THR A 72 -4.60 4.00 -4.54
N PRO A 73 -4.68 5.12 -5.28
CA PRO A 73 -4.20 6.42 -4.83
C PRO A 73 -5.16 7.10 -3.85
#